data_AF-A0A0E8DZS9-F1
#
_entry.id   AF-A0A0E8DZS9-F1
#
_cell.length_a   1.000
_cell.length_b   1.000
_cell.length_c   1.000
_cell.angle_alpha   90.00
_cell.angle_beta   90.00
_cell.angle_gamma   90.00
#
_symmetry.space_group_name_H-M   'P 1'
#
loop_
_entity.id
_entity.type
_entity.pdbx_description
1 polymer ?
#
loop_
_entity_poly.entity_id
_entity_poly.type
_entity_poly.pdbx_seq_one_letter_code
_entity_poly.pdbx_strand_id
1 'polypeptide(L)' 'MVLDADVAEIEALAPGTVHVRVAGAGHMIPWDNEEGFYAAFGDFLGARLRAG' A
#
# COMPACT_ATOMS: atom_id res chain seq x y z
N MET A 1 11.74 6.74 0.73
CA MET A 1 10.53 6.76 -0.11
C MET A 1 10.70 5.73 -1.21
N VAL A 2 9.62 5.11 -1.66
CA VAL A 2 9.62 4.17 -2.81
C VAL A 2 9.29 4.97 -4.06
N LEU A 3 10.13 4.90 -5.08
CA LEU A 3 9.97 5.62 -6.34
C LEU A 3 9.11 4.83 -7.34
N ASP A 4 8.62 5.49 -8.38
CA ASP A 4 7.87 4.84 -9.47
C ASP A 4 8.70 3.75 -10.16
N ALA A 5 10.02 3.97 -10.30
CA ALA A 5 10.94 3.00 -10.88
C ALA A 5 11.07 1.73 -10.03
N ASP A 6 11.07 1.86 -8.70
CA ASP A 6 11.13 0.72 -7.78
C ASP A 6 9.85 -0.12 -7.89
N VAL A 7 8.68 0.55 -8.00
CA VAL A 7 7.39 -0.13 -8.21
C VAL A 7 7.40 -0.90 -9.54
N ALA A 8 7.86 -0.27 -10.61
CA ALA A 8 7.93 -0.89 -11.94
C ALA A 8 8.88 -2.10 -11.98
N GLU A 9 10.02 -2.03 -11.27
CA GLU A 9 10.94 -3.16 -11.13
C GLU A 9 10.26 -4.34 -10.44
N ILE A 10 9.59 -4.10 -9.30
CA ILE A 10 8.92 -5.16 -8.53
C ILE A 10 7.79 -5.80 -9.35
N GLU A 11 6.96 -5.00 -10.03
CA GLU A 11 5.88 -5.50 -10.88
C GLU A 11 6.39 -6.34 -12.06
N ALA A 12 7.56 -6.00 -12.62
CA ALA A 12 8.20 -6.78 -13.67
C ALA A 12 8.77 -8.11 -13.14
N LEU A 13 9.36 -8.11 -11.94
CA LEU A 13 9.95 -9.31 -11.32
C LEU A 13 8.89 -10.28 -10.80
N ALA A 14 7.76 -9.79 -10.31
CA ALA A 14 6.66 -10.58 -9.74
C ALA A 14 5.32 -10.20 -10.37
N PRO A 15 5.00 -10.76 -11.55
CA PRO A 15 3.72 -10.51 -12.22
C PRO A 15 2.54 -10.87 -11.31
N GLY A 16 1.57 -9.94 -11.20
CA GLY A 16 0.42 -10.08 -10.30
C GLY A 16 0.57 -9.37 -8.96
N THR A 17 1.72 -8.74 -8.69
CA THR A 17 1.86 -7.79 -7.57
C THR A 17 0.91 -6.61 -7.78
N VAL A 18 0.23 -6.19 -6.70
CA VAL A 18 -0.63 -5.01 -6.67
C VAL A 18 0.03 -3.94 -5.82
N HIS A 19 0.09 -2.70 -6.30
CA HIS A 19 0.59 -1.57 -5.54
C HIS A 19 -0.51 -0.57 -5.22
N VAL A 20 -0.45 0.04 -4.03
CA VAL A 20 -1.31 1.16 -3.62
C VAL A 20 -0.46 2.20 -2.90
N ARG A 21 -0.72 3.48 -3.15
CA ARG A 21 -0.09 4.60 -2.43
C ARG A 21 -1.04 5.17 -1.40
N VAL A 22 -0.57 5.30 -0.17
CA VAL A 22 -1.30 6.02 0.90
C VAL A 22 -0.88 7.48 0.87
N ALA A 23 -1.81 8.36 0.47
CA ALA A 23 -1.53 9.79 0.39
C ALA A 23 -1.21 10.37 1.78
N GLY A 24 -0.21 11.25 1.83
CA GLY A 24 0.23 11.90 3.07
C GLY A 24 1.05 11.02 4.02
N ALA A 25 1.34 9.77 3.66
CA ALA A 25 2.17 8.88 4.47
C ALA A 25 3.64 8.87 4.02
N GLY A 26 4.55 8.77 4.98
CA GLY A 26 5.98 8.62 4.79
C GLY A 26 6.40 7.14 4.80
N HIS A 27 7.48 6.84 5.53
CA HIS A 27 7.97 5.45 5.64
C HIS A 27 7.14 4.62 6.61
N MET A 28 6.60 5.25 7.66
CA MET A 28 5.88 4.55 8.72
C MET A 28 4.38 4.66 8.45
N ILE A 29 3.91 4.08 7.35
CA ILE A 29 2.54 4.26 6.84
C ILE A 29 1.45 4.11 7.93
N PRO A 30 1.44 3.06 8.79
CA PRO A 30 0.42 2.95 9.84
C PRO A 30 0.46 4.08 10.89
N TRP A 31 1.62 4.69 11.13
CA TRP A 31 1.79 5.80 12.07
C TRP A 31 1.53 7.16 11.43
N ASP A 32 1.85 7.30 10.14
CA ASP A 32 1.67 8.56 9.41
C ASP A 32 0.21 8.75 8.96
N ASN A 33 -0.46 7.65 8.57
CA ASN A 33 -1.86 7.64 8.16
C ASN A 33 -2.50 6.26 8.39
N GLU A 34 -2.98 6.04 9.61
CA GLU A 34 -3.59 4.78 10.04
C GLU A 34 -4.84 4.41 9.22
N GLU A 35 -5.77 5.35 9.02
CA GLU A 35 -6.99 5.10 8.25
C GLU A 35 -6.66 4.71 6.80
N GLY A 36 -5.73 5.44 6.18
CA GLY A 36 -5.24 5.18 4.84
C GLY A 36 -4.53 3.83 4.73
N PHE A 37 -3.77 3.43 5.76
CA PHE A 37 -3.14 2.11 5.82
C PHE A 37 -4.17 0.98 5.76
N TYR A 38 -5.21 1.02 6.61
CA TYR A 38 -6.25 -0.02 6.61
C TYR A 38 -7.09 0.01 5.34
N ALA A 39 -7.40 1.20 4.81
CA ALA A 39 -8.12 1.33 3.54
C ALA A 39 -7.33 0.79 2.34
N ALA A 40 -5.99 0.89 2.35
CA ALA A 40 -5.14 0.45 1.25
C ALA A 40 -5.15 -1.07 1.01
N PHE A 41 -5.51 -1.88 2.02
CA PHE A 41 -5.72 -3.31 1.83
C PHE A 41 -6.91 -3.59 0.90
N GLY A 42 -7.87 -2.68 0.79
CA GLY A 42 -9.07 -2.85 -0.03
C GLY A 42 -9.74 -4.20 0.24
N ASP A 43 -9.92 -5.00 -0.81
CA ASP A 43 -10.52 -6.32 -0.74
C ASP A 43 -9.46 -7.46 -0.80
N PHE A 44 -8.16 -7.14 -0.75
CA PHE A 44 -7.06 -8.11 -0.92
C PHE A 44 -7.11 -9.29 0.06
N LEU A 45 -7.54 -9.04 1.30
CA LEU A 45 -7.65 -10.05 2.35
C LEU A 45 -8.99 -10.82 2.33
N GLY A 46 -9.82 -10.61 1.30
CA GLY A 46 -11.17 -11.18 1.22
C GLY A 46 -12.20 -10.48 2.13
N ALA A 47 -11.79 -9.48 2.91
CA ALA A 47 -12.64 -8.60 3.69
C ALA A 47 -11.95 -7.23 3.91
N ARG A 48 -12.74 -6.16 4.02
CA ARG A 48 -12.22 -4.81 4.30
C ARG A 48 -11.86 -4.65 5.77
N LEU A 49 -10.72 -4.03 6.03
CA LEU A 49 -10.27 -3.67 7.37
C LEU A 49 -10.80 -2.30 7.78
N ARG A 50 -10.85 -2.08 9.10
CA ARG A 50 -11.22 -0.83 9.76
C ARG A 50 -10.11 -0.46 10.74
N ALA A 51 -9.81 0.82 10.86
CA ALA A 51 -9.00 1.32 11.97
C ALA A 51 -9.72 1.07 13.31
N GLY A 52 -8.94 0.95 14.38
CA GLY A 52 -9.43 0.65 15.74
C GLY A 52 -10.10 1.82 16.45
#